data_AF-A0A814JIZ7-F1
#
_entry.id   AF-A0A814JIZ7-F1
#
_cell.length_a   1.000
_cell.length_b   1.000
_cell.length_c   1.000
_cell.angle_alpha   90.00
_cell.angle_beta   90.00
_cell.angle_gamma   90.00
#
_symmetry.space_group_name_H-M   'P 1'
#
loop_
_entity.id
_entity.type
_entity.pdbx_description
1 polymer ?
#
loop_
_entity_poly.entity_id
_entity_poly.type
_entity_poly.pdbx_seq_one_letter_code
_entity_poly.pdbx_strand_id
1 'polypeptide(L)'
;MLMSSLETEKTSKDIFPSETHRAAIDSTGRVGSLYDGYRDCILQRLEFHKIEETFNISEPRQCEVIHGQHDRNPNILKIMRIEEELRLSLLLNMSKKSGTDTMIDYCQPINEYTRFIQYSSVKREEKLPDNPANIKVVNRLPPFSTAATHIITKVYFGVSFTVILQLPNVPNAVAAIDKVLTTLCNRLQNHQSAYLLTTYEKNILEKIVHTKVYSNISHFRNLTKIWDVCCLIQQNQCYLANYPISYTLRSMKEFFPEYHGENAQFNILPEEFNEAIENYVFQITVSMRTLENSMTRDMPNFLCEHLKRQFNNIETQWLDVKKKFTNEIERLSKLVVENRSSRTNNFTTHNRLYNNEQMMMQTRIYTGEGFNI
;
A
#
# COMPACT_ATOMS: atom_id res chain seq x y z
N MET A 1 -40.25 -21.32 -29.43
CA MET A 1 -40.23 -22.79 -29.58
C MET A 1 -38.83 -23.14 -30.08
N LEU A 2 -38.07 -23.87 -29.25
CA LEU A 2 -36.81 -24.60 -29.50
C LEU A 2 -35.61 -23.80 -30.03
N MET A 3 -34.55 -23.56 -29.25
CA MET A 3 -33.46 -24.49 -28.86
C MET A 3 -32.68 -25.07 -30.04
N SER A 4 -31.42 -24.67 -30.20
CA SER A 4 -30.22 -25.54 -30.23
C SER A 4 -29.00 -24.65 -30.49
N SER A 5 -28.21 -24.31 -29.48
CA SER A 5 -26.95 -25.01 -29.14
C SER A 5 -25.92 -24.99 -30.27
N LEU A 6 -24.91 -24.14 -30.12
CA LEU A 6 -23.52 -24.45 -30.48
C LEU A 6 -22.62 -23.62 -29.56
N GLU A 7 -22.34 -24.25 -28.42
CA GLU A 7 -21.11 -24.03 -27.69
C GLU A 7 -19.95 -24.09 -28.68
N THR A 8 -19.22 -22.97 -28.78
CA THR A 8 -17.83 -23.00 -29.22
C THR A 8 -17.02 -22.44 -28.07
N GLU A 9 -16.18 -23.32 -27.55
CA GLU A 9 -15.19 -23.09 -26.51
C GLU A 9 -14.57 -21.69 -26.61
N LYS A 10 -14.87 -20.84 -25.63
CA LYS A 10 -14.00 -19.71 -25.32
C LYS A 10 -12.74 -20.28 -24.69
N THR A 11 -11.78 -20.66 -25.53
CA THR A 11 -10.38 -20.76 -25.12
C THR A 11 -10.01 -19.46 -24.43
N SER A 12 -9.70 -19.56 -23.13
CA SER A 12 -9.10 -18.49 -22.34
C SER A 12 -7.75 -18.14 -22.96
N LYS A 13 -7.74 -17.18 -23.88
CA LYS A 13 -6.51 -16.53 -24.29
C LYS A 13 -6.09 -15.61 -23.15
N ASP A 14 -4.89 -15.84 -22.64
CA ASP A 14 -4.14 -14.95 -21.76
C ASP A 14 -4.15 -13.52 -22.33
N ILE A 15 -5.11 -12.70 -21.91
CA ILE A 15 -5.07 -11.26 -22.18
C ILE A 15 -4.54 -10.61 -20.91
N PHE A 16 -3.22 -10.70 -20.75
CA PHE A 16 -2.52 -9.80 -19.88
C PHE A 16 -2.65 -8.38 -20.44
N PRO A 17 -2.98 -7.36 -19.63
CA PRO A 17 -2.76 -6.00 -20.07
C PRO A 17 -1.27 -5.86 -20.42
N SER A 18 -0.96 -5.29 -21.58
CA SER A 18 0.42 -5.11 -22.05
C SER A 18 1.25 -4.30 -21.07
N GLU A 19 0.61 -3.53 -20.20
CA GLU A 19 1.23 -2.72 -19.17
C GLU A 19 0.44 -2.80 -17.85
N THR A 20 1.15 -2.93 -16.73
CA THR A 20 0.56 -2.89 -15.38
C THR A 20 1.15 -1.71 -14.61
N HIS A 21 0.31 -0.90 -13.99
CA HIS A 21 0.75 0.22 -13.16
C HIS A 21 0.80 -0.17 -11.68
N ARG A 22 1.81 0.36 -10.96
CA ARG A 22 1.99 0.15 -9.53
C ARG A 22 2.47 1.41 -8.84
N ALA A 23 1.94 1.72 -7.66
CA ALA A 23 2.56 2.69 -6.76
C ALA A 23 3.99 2.23 -6.37
N ALA A 24 4.92 3.19 -6.29
CA ALA A 24 6.30 2.92 -5.95
C ALA A 24 6.48 2.79 -4.43
N ILE A 25 6.33 1.57 -3.92
CA ILE A 25 6.51 1.26 -2.50
C ILE A 25 7.99 1.07 -2.09
N ASP A 26 8.85 0.81 -3.07
CA ASP A 26 10.29 0.59 -2.87
C ASP A 26 11.10 1.69 -3.55
N SER A 27 11.75 2.54 -2.75
CA SER A 27 12.51 3.67 -3.31
C SER A 27 13.69 3.29 -4.23
N THR A 28 14.07 2.01 -4.27
CA THR A 28 15.13 1.48 -5.14
C THR A 28 14.67 1.15 -6.57
N GLY A 29 13.36 1.11 -6.84
CA GLY A 29 12.81 0.81 -8.16
C GLY A 29 13.30 1.77 -9.24
N ARG A 30 13.91 1.22 -10.29
CA ARG A 30 14.41 1.94 -11.46
C ARG A 30 13.97 1.25 -12.74
N VAL A 31 14.03 2.00 -13.84
CA VAL A 31 13.89 1.41 -15.17
C VAL A 31 14.89 0.27 -15.35
N GLY A 32 14.39 -0.85 -15.84
CA GLY A 32 15.11 -2.09 -16.04
C GLY A 32 15.16 -3.02 -14.83
N SER A 33 14.50 -2.67 -13.72
CA SER A 33 14.42 -3.57 -12.57
C SER A 33 13.50 -4.76 -12.86
N LEU A 34 13.95 -5.96 -12.52
CA LEU A 34 13.15 -7.17 -12.49
C LEU A 34 12.19 -7.13 -11.30
N TYR A 35 10.95 -7.49 -11.56
CA TYR A 35 9.86 -7.42 -10.59
C TYR A 35 9.18 -8.78 -10.45
N ASP A 36 9.03 -9.24 -9.21
CA ASP A 36 8.20 -10.40 -8.86
C ASP A 36 6.78 -9.89 -8.56
N GLY A 37 5.93 -9.99 -9.57
CA GLY A 37 4.50 -9.66 -9.46
C GLY A 37 3.75 -10.53 -8.44
N TYR A 38 4.18 -11.75 -8.14
CA TYR A 38 3.50 -12.59 -7.17
C TYR A 38 3.55 -12.01 -5.76
N ARG A 39 4.67 -11.37 -5.43
CA ARG A 39 4.98 -10.83 -4.10
C ARG A 39 5.04 -9.31 -4.06
N ASP A 40 4.88 -8.65 -5.21
CA ASP A 40 5.09 -7.21 -5.40
C ASP A 40 6.44 -6.74 -4.83
N CYS A 41 7.54 -7.30 -5.34
CA CYS A 41 8.89 -6.91 -4.91
C CYS A 41 9.88 -6.78 -6.06
N ILE A 42 10.85 -5.89 -5.88
CA ILE A 42 11.97 -5.74 -6.81
C ILE A 42 13.04 -6.77 -6.47
N LEU A 43 13.52 -7.47 -7.50
CA LEU A 43 14.51 -8.52 -7.34
C LEU A 43 15.93 -7.99 -7.58
N GLN A 44 16.16 -7.44 -8.78
CA GLN A 44 17.47 -6.97 -9.23
C GLN A 44 17.32 -6.05 -10.43
N ARG A 45 18.37 -5.32 -10.79
CA ARG A 45 18.36 -4.41 -11.95
C ARG A 45 19.12 -5.00 -13.13
N LEU A 46 18.51 -4.98 -14.30
CA LEU A 46 19.21 -5.19 -15.57
C LEU A 46 19.74 -3.86 -16.09
N GLU A 47 20.93 -3.91 -16.70
CA GLU A 47 21.52 -2.76 -17.38
C GLU A 47 21.15 -2.81 -18.86
N PHE A 48 20.69 -1.67 -19.37
CA PHE A 48 20.25 -1.50 -20.75
C PHE A 48 21.10 -0.44 -21.44
N HIS A 49 21.39 -0.65 -22.72
CA HIS A 49 22.23 0.29 -23.50
C HIS A 49 21.60 1.67 -23.67
N LYS A 50 20.26 1.73 -23.64
CA LYS A 50 19.50 2.97 -23.84
C LYS A 50 18.37 3.04 -22.82
N ILE A 51 18.39 4.08 -22.00
CA ILE A 51 17.28 4.52 -21.16
C ILE A 51 16.93 5.92 -21.65
N GLU A 52 15.65 6.17 -21.91
CA GLU A 52 15.16 7.48 -22.29
C GLU A 52 14.79 8.24 -21.02
N GLU A 53 15.48 9.35 -20.76
CA GLU A 53 15.20 10.23 -19.63
C GLU A 53 14.48 11.50 -20.11
N THR A 54 13.35 11.82 -19.51
CA THR A 54 12.57 13.03 -19.79
C THR A 54 12.36 13.81 -18.49
N PHE A 55 12.89 15.04 -18.42
CA PHE A 55 12.88 15.87 -17.22
C PHE A 55 11.74 16.90 -17.16
N ASN A 56 10.95 17.04 -18.22
CA ASN A 56 9.95 18.11 -18.35
C ASN A 56 8.53 17.55 -18.48
N ILE A 57 8.12 16.71 -17.52
CA ILE A 57 6.71 16.36 -17.41
C ILE A 57 5.99 17.48 -16.65
N SER A 58 5.20 18.27 -17.39
CA SER A 58 4.28 19.26 -16.82
C SER A 58 2.96 18.58 -16.42
N GLU A 59 3.03 17.52 -15.64
CA GLU A 59 1.81 16.94 -15.06
C GLU A 59 1.25 17.89 -14.00
N PRO A 60 -0.09 18.08 -13.97
CA PRO A 60 -0.71 18.90 -12.95
C PRO A 60 -0.46 18.28 -11.58
N ARG A 61 -0.05 19.12 -10.62
CA ARG A 61 0.04 18.73 -9.22
C ARG A 61 -1.34 18.33 -8.72
N GLN A 62 -1.42 17.21 -8.02
CA GLN A 62 -2.65 16.77 -7.38
C GLN A 62 -2.55 17.07 -5.89
N CYS A 63 -3.59 17.68 -5.32
CA CYS A 63 -3.75 17.82 -3.87
C CYS A 63 -5.23 17.70 -3.53
N GLU A 64 -5.58 16.79 -2.64
CA GLU A 64 -6.96 16.63 -2.18
C GLU A 64 -7.03 16.45 -0.66
N VAL A 65 -8.14 16.92 -0.09
CA VAL A 65 -8.51 16.69 1.30
C VAL A 65 -9.60 15.62 1.31
N ILE A 66 -9.35 14.49 1.96
CA ILE A 66 -10.31 13.40 2.12
C ILE A 66 -10.75 13.35 3.58
N HIS A 67 -12.05 13.18 3.78
CA HIS A 67 -12.66 13.13 5.10
C HIS A 67 -12.76 11.68 5.56
N GLY A 68 -12.35 11.41 6.80
CA GLY A 68 -12.66 10.14 7.45
C GLY A 68 -14.16 10.01 7.69
N GLN A 69 -14.64 8.77 7.71
CA GLN A 69 -16.06 8.43 7.91
C GLN A 69 -16.20 7.52 9.14
N HIS A 70 -17.29 7.70 9.89
CA HIS A 70 -17.52 7.03 11.18
C HIS A 70 -17.85 5.52 11.04
N ASP A 71 -18.42 5.11 9.90
CA ASP A 71 -19.12 3.83 9.79
C ASP A 71 -18.29 2.65 9.30
N ARG A 72 -17.03 2.88 8.92
CA ARG A 72 -16.13 1.80 8.46
C ARG A 72 -14.76 2.16 8.94
N ASN A 73 -14.06 1.25 9.61
CA ASN A 73 -12.63 1.37 9.83
C ASN A 73 -11.98 1.14 8.45
N PRO A 74 -11.79 2.18 7.61
CA PRO A 74 -11.61 1.95 6.20
C PRO A 74 -10.18 1.50 6.01
N ASN A 75 -9.97 0.51 5.14
CA ASN A 75 -8.61 0.17 4.73
C ASN A 75 -7.97 1.43 4.15
N ILE A 76 -6.98 1.98 4.85
CA ILE A 76 -6.30 3.24 4.49
C ILE A 76 -5.69 3.15 3.09
N LEU A 77 -5.27 1.96 2.67
CA LEU A 77 -4.71 1.71 1.35
C LEU A 77 -5.78 1.86 0.25
N LYS A 78 -7.06 1.53 0.54
CA LYS A 78 -8.20 1.81 -0.36
C LYS A 78 -8.45 3.32 -0.49
N ILE A 79 -8.43 4.08 0.62
CA ILE A 79 -8.54 5.56 0.61
C ILE A 79 -7.45 6.18 -0.28
N MET A 80 -6.28 5.55 -0.26
CA MET A 80 -5.07 6.02 -0.92
C MET A 80 -4.93 5.51 -2.35
N ARG A 81 -5.97 4.84 -2.87
CA ARG A 81 -6.06 4.33 -4.22
C ARG A 81 -4.87 3.44 -4.61
N ILE A 82 -4.31 2.73 -3.63
CA ILE A 82 -3.28 1.71 -3.88
C ILE A 82 -3.95 0.54 -4.60
N GLU A 83 -3.28 0.06 -5.65
CA GLU A 83 -3.77 -1.00 -6.52
C GLU A 83 -4.14 -2.26 -5.71
N GLU A 84 -5.16 -2.97 -6.15
CA GLU A 84 -5.79 -4.05 -5.39
C GLU A 84 -4.81 -5.17 -5.02
N GLU A 85 -4.00 -5.60 -5.99
CA GLU A 85 -3.03 -6.68 -5.79
C GLU A 85 -1.90 -6.24 -4.88
N LEU A 86 -1.42 -5.00 -5.05
CA LEU A 86 -0.38 -4.41 -4.22
C LEU A 86 -0.84 -4.25 -2.78
N ARG A 87 -2.08 -3.79 -2.59
CA ARG A 87 -2.70 -3.66 -1.27
C ARG A 87 -2.74 -4.99 -0.53
N LEU A 88 -3.10 -6.08 -1.22
CA LEU A 88 -3.09 -7.41 -0.62
C LEU A 88 -1.66 -7.87 -0.27
N SER A 89 -0.68 -7.66 -1.16
CA SER A 89 0.73 -7.97 -0.91
C SER A 89 1.29 -7.23 0.31
N LEU A 90 0.91 -5.96 0.48
CA LEU A 90 1.30 -5.13 1.62
C LEU A 90 0.67 -5.62 2.94
N LEU A 91 -0.62 -5.97 2.92
CA LEU A 91 -1.33 -6.53 4.08
C LEU A 91 -0.74 -7.87 4.53
N LEU A 92 -0.33 -8.68 3.57
CA LEU A 92 0.28 -9.99 3.81
C LEU A 92 1.79 -9.93 4.10
N ASN A 93 2.37 -8.73 4.22
CA ASN A 93 3.81 -8.53 4.46
C ASN A 93 4.72 -9.24 3.43
N MET A 94 4.27 -9.37 2.17
CA MET A 94 5.07 -9.97 1.10
C MET A 94 6.16 -9.02 0.60
N SER A 95 5.86 -7.73 0.60
CA SER A 95 6.78 -6.66 0.18
C SER A 95 7.42 -6.00 1.39
N LYS A 96 8.69 -5.60 1.27
CA LYS A 96 9.35 -4.81 2.30
C LYS A 96 8.72 -3.42 2.38
N LYS A 97 8.13 -3.09 3.53
CA LYS A 97 7.52 -1.78 3.77
C LYS A 97 8.60 -0.69 3.84
N SER A 98 8.54 0.35 3.00
CA SER A 98 9.63 1.34 2.93
C SER A 98 9.26 2.81 2.64
N GLY A 99 8.08 3.29 2.98
CA GLY A 99 7.71 4.68 2.80
C GLY A 99 6.25 5.01 2.97
N THR A 100 5.59 5.39 1.88
CA THR A 100 4.15 5.67 1.89
C THR A 100 3.32 4.44 2.27
N ASP A 101 3.82 3.24 1.96
CA ASP A 101 3.24 1.96 2.34
C ASP A 101 3.28 1.66 3.85
N THR A 102 4.19 2.27 4.63
CA THR A 102 4.18 2.18 6.11
C THR A 102 2.91 2.76 6.73
N MET A 103 2.12 3.49 5.94
CA MET A 103 0.79 3.94 6.33
C MET A 103 -0.16 2.80 6.65
N ILE A 104 0.08 1.59 6.13
CA ILE A 104 -0.64 0.40 6.57
C ILE A 104 -0.53 0.19 8.08
N ASP A 105 0.54 0.68 8.71
CA ASP A 105 0.82 0.59 10.14
C ASP A 105 0.21 1.74 10.96
N TYR A 106 -0.58 2.62 10.34
CA TYR A 106 -1.39 3.61 11.07
C TYR A 106 -2.39 2.89 12.00
N CYS A 107 -2.37 3.26 13.27
CA CYS A 107 -3.05 2.55 14.34
C CYS A 107 -4.07 3.39 15.10
N GLN A 108 -4.24 4.67 14.74
CA GLN A 108 -5.25 5.51 15.36
C GLN A 108 -6.61 5.31 14.67
N PRO A 109 -7.72 5.48 15.41
CA PRO A 109 -9.06 5.41 14.83
C PRO A 109 -9.23 6.41 13.69
N ILE A 110 -9.89 6.00 12.61
CA ILE A 110 -10.31 6.88 11.52
C ILE A 110 -11.78 7.18 11.73
N ASN A 111 -12.12 8.47 11.87
CA ASN A 111 -13.46 8.94 12.17
C ASN A 111 -13.75 10.28 11.44
N GLU A 112 -14.89 10.89 11.72
CA GLU A 112 -15.31 12.18 11.16
C GLU A 112 -14.38 13.36 11.53
N TYR A 113 -13.50 13.18 12.51
CA TYR A 113 -12.46 14.13 12.90
C TYR A 113 -11.10 13.79 12.30
N THR A 114 -11.02 12.81 11.39
CA THR A 114 -9.80 12.48 10.65
C THR A 114 -9.82 13.15 9.29
N ARG A 115 -8.69 13.75 8.87
CA ARG A 115 -8.47 14.25 7.51
C ARG A 115 -7.24 13.62 6.91
N PHE A 116 -7.31 13.31 5.61
CA PHE A 116 -6.17 12.90 4.82
C PHE A 116 -5.88 14.00 3.81
N ILE A 117 -4.63 14.44 3.75
CA ILE A 117 -4.15 15.32 2.68
C ILE A 117 -3.26 14.48 1.80
N GLN A 118 -3.70 14.25 0.56
CA GLN A 118 -2.90 13.56 -0.43
C GLN A 118 -2.30 14.59 -1.37
N TYR A 119 -1.02 14.44 -1.69
CA TYR A 119 -0.35 15.26 -2.67
C TYR A 119 0.55 14.42 -3.57
N SER A 120 0.53 14.73 -4.86
CA SER A 120 1.45 14.15 -5.85
C SER A 120 1.92 15.21 -6.84
N SER A 121 3.20 15.20 -7.15
CA SER A 121 3.78 15.97 -8.25
C SER A 121 4.87 15.15 -8.92
N VAL A 122 4.61 14.74 -10.15
CA VAL A 122 5.60 14.17 -11.05
C VAL A 122 6.52 15.29 -11.57
N LYS A 123 7.80 14.99 -11.70
CA LYS A 123 8.85 15.89 -12.17
C LYS A 123 9.65 15.31 -13.31
N ARG A 124 9.89 14.01 -13.27
CA ARG A 124 10.79 13.31 -14.19
C ARG A 124 10.21 11.95 -14.52
N GLU A 125 10.42 11.51 -15.74
CA GLU A 125 10.11 10.16 -16.19
C GLU A 125 11.38 9.55 -16.77
N GLU A 126 11.64 8.32 -16.38
CA GLU A 126 12.58 7.46 -17.07
C GLU A 126 11.77 6.34 -17.73
N LYS A 127 12.08 6.00 -18.98
CA LYS A 127 11.46 4.85 -19.65
C LYS A 127 12.41 4.10 -20.57
N LEU A 128 12.11 2.83 -20.80
CA LEU A 128 12.67 2.08 -21.92
C LEU A 128 11.96 2.47 -23.23
N PRO A 129 12.62 2.29 -24.39
CA PRO A 129 11.96 2.39 -25.68
C PRO A 129 10.69 1.54 -25.76
N ASP A 130 9.63 2.08 -26.36
CA ASP A 130 8.31 1.42 -26.38
C ASP A 130 8.33 0.08 -27.14
N ASN A 131 9.22 -0.05 -28.14
CA ASN A 131 9.42 -1.31 -28.89
C ASN A 131 10.49 -2.19 -28.20
N PRO A 132 10.14 -3.37 -27.67
CA PRO A 132 11.07 -4.31 -27.04
C PRO A 132 12.26 -4.69 -27.92
N ALA A 133 12.09 -4.76 -29.25
CA ALA A 133 13.17 -5.11 -30.18
C ALA A 133 14.31 -4.08 -30.20
N ASN A 134 14.03 -2.83 -29.78
CA ASN A 134 15.03 -1.76 -29.69
C ASN A 134 15.83 -1.79 -28.38
N ILE A 135 15.49 -2.71 -27.48
CA ILE A 135 16.09 -2.81 -26.16
C ILE A 135 17.20 -3.86 -26.20
N LYS A 136 18.44 -3.41 -26.00
CA LYS A 136 19.60 -4.29 -25.89
C LYS A 136 20.08 -4.32 -24.45
N VAL A 137 20.01 -5.49 -23.81
CA VAL A 137 20.58 -5.70 -22.47
C VAL A 137 22.10 -5.70 -22.57
N VAL A 138 22.77 -4.97 -21.67
CA VAL A 138 24.24 -4.87 -21.60
C VAL A 138 24.84 -6.13 -20.99
N ASN A 139 24.21 -6.65 -19.93
CA ASN A 139 24.66 -7.82 -19.22
C ASN A 139 23.90 -9.07 -19.67
N ARG A 140 24.55 -10.23 -19.59
CA ARG A 140 23.83 -11.50 -19.72
C ARG A 140 22.73 -11.53 -18.65
N LEU A 141 21.53 -11.92 -19.04
CA LEU A 141 20.49 -12.27 -18.08
C LEU A 141 21.12 -13.20 -17.02
N PRO A 142 20.79 -13.02 -15.74
CA PRO A 142 21.10 -14.06 -14.77
C PRO A 142 20.57 -15.39 -15.31
N PRO A 143 21.20 -16.52 -14.96
CA PRO A 143 20.60 -17.81 -15.23
C PRO A 143 19.13 -17.78 -14.81
N PHE A 144 18.27 -18.38 -15.64
CA PHE A 144 16.80 -18.30 -15.68
C PHE A 144 16.04 -18.70 -14.40
N SER A 145 16.66 -18.60 -13.23
CA SER A 145 16.14 -18.92 -11.90
C SER A 145 15.58 -17.72 -11.15
N THR A 146 15.29 -16.59 -11.81
CA THR A 146 14.67 -15.45 -11.12
C THR A 146 13.17 -15.68 -11.02
N ALA A 147 12.55 -15.32 -9.89
CA ALA A 147 11.10 -15.29 -9.73
C ALA A 147 10.44 -14.12 -10.50
N ALA A 148 11.16 -13.53 -11.46
CA ALA A 148 10.73 -12.32 -12.16
C ALA A 148 9.58 -12.65 -13.12
N THR A 149 8.47 -11.93 -12.96
CA THR A 149 7.34 -11.98 -13.88
C THR A 149 7.33 -10.76 -14.82
N HIS A 150 7.86 -9.62 -14.36
CA HIS A 150 7.84 -8.35 -15.08
C HIS A 150 9.18 -7.61 -15.05
N ILE A 151 9.30 -6.61 -15.93
CA ILE A 151 10.34 -5.57 -15.90
C ILE A 151 9.67 -4.22 -15.66
N ILE A 152 10.26 -3.40 -14.80
CA ILE A 152 9.94 -1.98 -14.70
C ILE A 152 10.43 -1.28 -15.97
N THR A 153 9.52 -0.94 -16.87
CA THR A 153 9.85 -0.27 -18.14
C THR A 153 9.72 1.23 -18.05
N LYS A 154 8.98 1.74 -17.07
CA LYS A 154 8.75 3.16 -16.86
C LYS A 154 8.76 3.48 -15.37
N VAL A 155 9.35 4.59 -14.99
CA VAL A 155 9.30 5.12 -13.63
C VAL A 155 8.98 6.60 -13.67
N TYR A 156 7.94 6.99 -12.93
CA TYR A 156 7.64 8.37 -12.65
C TYR A 156 8.30 8.77 -11.34
N PHE A 157 9.03 9.87 -11.35
CA PHE A 157 9.72 10.42 -10.19
C PHE A 157 9.18 11.78 -9.81
N GLY A 158 9.20 12.05 -8.50
CA GLY A 158 8.80 13.32 -7.93
C GLY A 158 8.43 13.18 -6.45
N VAL A 159 7.45 13.98 -6.03
CA VAL A 159 6.96 14.00 -4.66
C VAL A 159 5.63 13.29 -4.56
N SER A 160 5.51 12.38 -3.60
CA SER A 160 4.22 11.90 -3.13
C SER A 160 4.21 11.84 -1.61
N PHE A 161 3.14 12.37 -1.00
CA PHE A 161 2.91 12.22 0.42
C PHE A 161 1.44 12.17 0.78
N THR A 162 1.20 11.58 1.94
CA THR A 162 -0.06 11.60 2.65
C THR A 162 0.18 12.16 4.04
N VAL A 163 -0.61 13.15 4.43
CA VAL A 163 -0.67 13.59 5.83
C VAL A 163 -2.00 13.17 6.42
N ILE A 164 -1.94 12.42 7.51
CA ILE A 164 -3.11 12.09 8.32
C ILE A 164 -3.17 13.07 9.49
N LEU A 165 -4.31 13.74 9.63
CA LEU A 165 -4.56 14.76 10.64
C LEU A 165 -5.70 14.31 11.55
N GLN A 166 -5.46 14.36 12.86
CA GLN A 166 -6.52 14.25 13.86
C GLN A 166 -6.96 15.65 14.27
N LEU A 167 -8.20 15.98 13.98
CA LEU A 167 -8.81 17.25 14.31
C LEU A 167 -9.35 17.25 15.74
N PRO A 168 -9.49 18.43 16.38
CA PRO A 168 -10.18 18.54 17.65
C PRO A 168 -11.66 18.19 17.50
N ASN A 169 -12.24 17.56 18.52
CA ASN A 169 -13.68 17.29 18.59
C ASN A 169 -14.46 18.58 18.95
N VAL A 170 -14.37 19.60 18.09
CA VAL A 170 -15.05 20.88 18.22
C VAL A 170 -15.53 21.31 16.83
N PRO A 171 -16.84 21.25 16.52
CA PRO A 171 -17.37 21.46 15.17
C PRO A 171 -16.92 22.76 14.51
N ASN A 172 -16.93 23.88 15.25
CA ASN A 172 -16.50 25.17 14.72
C ASN A 172 -14.99 25.19 14.37
N ALA A 173 -14.17 24.48 15.15
CA ALA A 173 -12.74 24.37 14.86
C ALA A 173 -12.50 23.48 13.64
N VAL A 174 -13.23 22.37 13.52
CA VAL A 174 -13.17 21.46 12.36
C VAL A 174 -13.48 22.23 11.06
N ALA A 175 -14.61 22.95 11.03
CA ALA A 175 -15.01 23.71 9.84
C ALA A 175 -13.98 24.79 9.45
N ALA A 176 -13.39 25.47 10.44
CA ALA A 176 -12.33 26.44 10.20
C ALA A 176 -11.06 25.77 9.65
N ILE A 177 -10.65 24.63 10.21
CA ILE A 177 -9.49 23.87 9.73
C ILE A 177 -9.74 23.38 8.30
N ASP A 178 -10.88 22.78 8.00
CA ASP A 178 -11.23 22.27 6.67
C ASP A 178 -11.14 23.35 5.60
N LYS A 179 -11.58 24.58 5.91
CA LYS A 179 -11.45 25.74 5.01
C LYS A 179 -9.99 26.10 4.74
N VAL A 180 -9.14 26.09 5.77
CA VAL A 180 -7.70 26.38 5.62
C VAL A 180 -7.01 25.25 4.85
N LEU A 181 -7.33 23.98 5.12
CA LEU A 181 -6.77 22.83 4.40
C LEU A 181 -7.14 22.84 2.91
N THR A 182 -8.39 23.15 2.59
CA THR A 182 -8.84 23.31 1.18
C THR A 182 -8.05 24.42 0.49
N THR A 183 -7.89 25.56 1.17
CA THR A 183 -7.10 26.68 0.65
C THR A 183 -5.64 26.29 0.43
N LEU A 184 -5.06 25.54 1.36
CA LEU A 184 -3.69 25.04 1.26
C LEU A 184 -3.51 24.10 0.06
N CYS A 185 -4.43 23.14 -0.15
CA CYS A 185 -4.36 22.26 -1.32
C CYS A 185 -4.49 23.02 -2.65
N ASN A 186 -5.42 23.97 -2.73
CA ASN A 186 -5.55 24.82 -3.91
C ASN A 186 -4.26 25.61 -4.21
N ARG A 187 -3.57 26.11 -3.17
CA ARG A 187 -2.28 26.80 -3.35
C ARG A 187 -1.19 25.84 -3.86
N LEU A 188 -1.10 24.64 -3.28
CA LEU A 188 -0.13 23.62 -3.69
C LEU A 188 -0.31 23.20 -5.15
N GLN A 189 -1.56 23.04 -5.60
CA GLN A 189 -1.90 22.72 -6.99
C GLN A 189 -1.48 23.83 -7.96
N ASN A 190 -1.79 25.10 -7.63
CA ASN A 190 -1.59 26.24 -8.52
C ASN A 190 -0.19 26.87 -8.47
N HIS A 191 0.81 26.16 -7.93
CA HIS A 191 2.17 26.69 -7.74
C HIS A 191 2.24 27.98 -6.88
N GLN A 192 1.18 28.28 -6.13
CA GLN A 192 1.18 29.42 -5.23
C GLN A 192 1.94 29.07 -3.97
N SER A 193 2.68 30.02 -3.41
CA SER A 193 3.51 29.67 -2.28
C SER A 193 2.72 29.46 -1.00
N ALA A 194 2.96 28.34 -0.32
CA ALA A 194 2.39 27.99 0.96
C ALA A 194 2.95 28.86 2.10
N TYR A 195 4.07 29.59 1.87
CA TYR A 195 4.53 30.64 2.78
C TYR A 195 3.50 31.77 2.97
N LEU A 196 2.45 31.83 2.15
CA LEU A 196 1.35 32.79 2.25
C LEU A 196 0.29 32.42 3.30
N LEU A 197 0.49 31.36 4.11
CA LEU A 197 -0.39 31.15 5.26
C LEU A 197 -0.24 32.36 6.22
N THR A 198 -1.32 33.10 6.35
CA THR A 198 -1.45 34.19 7.31
C THR A 198 -1.26 33.67 8.73
N THR A 199 -0.89 34.56 9.66
CA THR A 199 -0.80 34.20 11.09
C THR A 199 -2.11 33.61 11.61
N TYR A 200 -3.25 34.13 11.12
CA TYR A 200 -4.57 33.59 11.46
C TYR A 200 -4.76 32.15 10.98
N GLU A 201 -4.41 31.84 9.72
CA GLU A 201 -4.49 30.47 9.18
C GLU A 201 -3.57 29.51 9.94
N LYS A 202 -2.36 29.95 10.30
CA LYS A 202 -1.42 29.16 11.12
C LYS A 202 -2.01 28.84 12.50
N ASN A 203 -2.56 29.84 13.19
CA ASN A 203 -3.22 29.65 14.49
C ASN A 203 -4.41 28.69 14.42
N ILE A 204 -5.11 28.60 13.28
CA ILE A 204 -6.15 27.60 13.06
C ILE A 204 -5.54 26.20 12.97
N LEU A 205 -4.49 26.02 12.16
CA LEU A 205 -3.83 24.73 11.96
C LEU A 205 -3.09 24.22 13.20
N GLU A 206 -2.65 25.12 14.08
CA GLU A 206 -2.05 24.74 15.38
C GLU A 206 -3.02 24.00 16.31
N LYS A 207 -4.33 24.06 16.04
CA LYS A 207 -5.35 23.32 16.82
C LYS A 207 -5.44 21.85 16.44
N ILE A 208 -4.75 21.41 15.39
CA ILE A 208 -4.69 20.01 14.99
C ILE A 208 -4.02 19.20 16.12
N VAL A 209 -4.71 18.15 16.57
CA VAL A 209 -4.31 17.35 17.74
C VAL A 209 -3.12 16.46 17.40
N HIS A 210 -3.17 15.83 16.22
CA HIS A 210 -2.13 14.93 15.78
C HIS A 210 -1.90 15.06 14.28
N THR A 211 -0.65 14.93 13.86
CA THR A 211 -0.23 14.94 12.46
C THR A 211 0.75 13.80 12.25
N LYS A 212 0.48 12.96 11.24
CA LYS A 212 1.38 11.90 10.80
C LYS A 212 1.63 12.01 9.31
N VAL A 213 2.89 12.09 8.92
CA VAL A 213 3.30 12.24 7.52
C VAL A 213 3.88 10.93 6.99
N TYR A 214 3.36 10.50 5.84
CA TYR A 214 3.87 9.39 5.04
C TYR A 214 4.33 9.92 3.70
N SER A 215 5.55 9.60 3.28
CA SER A 215 6.09 10.12 2.02
C SER A 215 7.14 9.19 1.42
N ASN A 216 7.24 9.23 0.09
CA ASN A 216 8.33 8.59 -0.65
C ASN A 216 9.69 9.23 -0.34
N ILE A 217 9.69 10.40 0.30
CA ILE A 217 10.85 11.13 0.77
C ILE A 217 11.01 10.94 2.28
N SER A 218 12.16 10.39 2.71
CA SER A 218 12.41 10.01 4.10
C SER A 218 12.36 11.19 5.08
N HIS A 219 12.94 12.34 4.71
CA HIS A 219 13.02 13.50 5.61
C HIS A 219 11.65 14.16 5.87
N PHE A 220 10.64 13.95 5.01
CA PHE A 220 9.28 14.46 5.25
C PHE A 220 8.58 13.72 6.38
N ARG A 221 8.94 12.46 6.65
CA ARG A 221 8.25 11.58 7.61
C ARG A 221 8.39 12.03 9.07
N ASN A 222 9.40 12.85 9.36
CA ASN A 222 9.68 13.36 10.70
C ASN A 222 8.95 14.68 11.01
N LEU A 223 8.23 15.23 10.03
CA LEU A 223 7.51 16.49 10.19
C LEU A 223 6.22 16.27 10.98
N THR A 224 5.95 17.17 11.92
CA THR A 224 4.79 17.09 12.82
C THR A 224 3.75 18.18 12.55
N LYS A 225 4.03 19.07 11.60
CA LYS A 225 3.15 20.19 11.22
C LYS A 225 2.94 20.19 9.72
N ILE A 226 1.68 20.28 9.30
CA ILE A 226 1.32 20.21 7.87
C ILE A 226 1.98 21.33 7.04
N TRP A 227 2.09 22.54 7.58
CA TRP A 227 2.68 23.64 6.83
C TRP A 227 4.21 23.49 6.66
N ASP A 228 4.89 22.77 7.55
CA ASP A 228 6.32 22.48 7.39
C ASP A 228 6.55 21.56 6.18
N VAL A 229 5.65 20.59 5.97
CA VAL A 229 5.63 19.75 4.75
C VAL A 229 5.50 20.63 3.52
N CYS A 230 4.54 21.57 3.54
CA CYS A 230 4.29 22.48 2.43
C CYS A 230 5.47 23.40 2.11
N CYS A 231 6.12 23.94 3.15
CA CYS A 231 7.33 24.76 3.00
C CYS A 231 8.47 23.97 2.36
N LEU A 232 8.70 22.73 2.82
CA LEU A 232 9.79 21.90 2.32
C LEU A 232 9.64 21.50 0.85
N ILE A 233 8.42 21.20 0.38
CA ILE A 233 8.16 20.95 -1.05
C ILE A 233 8.61 22.14 -1.89
N GLN A 234 8.34 23.35 -1.42
CA GLN A 234 8.58 24.57 -2.19
C GLN A 234 10.06 24.96 -2.18
N GLN A 235 10.74 24.77 -1.05
CA GLN A 235 12.18 25.03 -0.92
C GLN A 235 13.03 24.03 -1.72
N ASN A 236 12.55 22.80 -1.91
CA ASN A 236 13.37 21.72 -2.48
C ASN A 236 12.94 21.29 -3.90
N GLN A 237 12.19 22.11 -4.64
CA GLN A 237 11.62 21.71 -5.95
C GLN A 237 12.63 21.06 -6.91
N CYS A 238 13.90 21.46 -6.88
CA CYS A 238 14.97 20.91 -7.72
C CYS A 238 15.46 19.50 -7.28
N TYR A 239 15.46 19.19 -5.99
CA TYR A 239 16.00 17.92 -5.45
C TYR A 239 14.97 16.81 -5.36
N LEU A 240 13.68 17.16 -5.48
CA LEU A 240 12.57 16.26 -5.29
C LEU A 240 12.29 15.36 -6.51
N ALA A 241 13.01 15.54 -7.62
CA ALA A 241 12.81 14.80 -8.87
C ALA A 241 13.41 13.37 -8.88
N ASN A 242 14.01 12.92 -7.77
CA ASN A 242 14.77 11.66 -7.72
C ASN A 242 14.06 10.51 -7.00
N TYR A 243 12.87 10.74 -6.45
CA TYR A 243 12.14 9.74 -5.68
C TYR A 243 11.03 9.11 -6.52
N PRO A 244 10.98 7.78 -6.68
CA PRO A 244 9.94 7.15 -7.49
C PRO A 244 8.56 7.35 -6.84
N ILE A 245 7.54 7.55 -7.67
CA ILE A 245 6.12 7.68 -7.30
C ILE A 245 5.35 6.45 -7.78
N SER A 246 5.60 6.02 -9.01
CA SER A 246 4.95 4.85 -9.61
C SER A 246 5.83 4.20 -10.67
N TYR A 247 5.50 2.95 -10.97
CA TYR A 247 6.10 2.13 -12.01
C TYR A 247 5.08 1.76 -13.07
N THR A 248 5.56 1.60 -14.30
CA THR A 248 4.89 0.76 -15.30
C THR A 248 5.71 -0.52 -15.48
N LEU A 249 5.00 -1.64 -15.41
CA LEU A 249 5.52 -2.99 -15.51
C LEU A 249 5.08 -3.59 -16.84
N ARG A 250 5.99 -4.28 -17.53
CA ARG A 250 5.68 -5.09 -18.73
C ARG A 250 6.18 -6.50 -18.54
N SER A 251 5.52 -7.46 -19.18
CA SER A 251 5.84 -8.88 -18.99
C SER A 251 7.28 -9.18 -19.42
N MET A 252 7.99 -10.01 -18.64
CA MET A 252 9.30 -10.52 -19.02
C MET A 252 9.28 -11.22 -20.39
N LYS A 253 8.18 -11.89 -20.74
CA LYS A 253 8.01 -12.61 -22.01
C LYS A 253 8.11 -11.70 -23.23
N GLU A 254 7.76 -10.42 -23.09
CA GLU A 254 7.82 -9.46 -24.20
C GLU A 254 9.26 -9.09 -24.59
N PHE A 255 10.17 -9.09 -23.61
CA PHE A 255 11.59 -8.76 -23.84
C PHE A 255 12.44 -10.00 -24.06
N PHE A 256 12.02 -11.13 -23.51
CA PHE A 256 12.73 -12.40 -23.58
C PHE A 256 11.75 -13.52 -23.94
N PRO A 257 11.40 -13.70 -25.23
CA PRO A 257 10.46 -14.74 -25.65
C PRO A 257 10.94 -16.17 -25.34
N GLU A 258 12.27 -16.36 -25.29
CA GLU A 258 12.93 -17.61 -24.91
C GLU A 258 12.86 -17.89 -23.39
N TYR A 259 12.31 -16.95 -22.61
CA TYR A 259 12.07 -17.13 -21.18
C TYR A 259 10.95 -18.15 -20.96
N HIS A 260 11.36 -19.42 -20.81
CA HIS A 260 10.48 -20.53 -20.47
C HIS A 260 10.39 -20.77 -18.95
N GLY A 261 10.77 -19.80 -18.12
CA GLY A 261 10.69 -19.95 -16.67
C GLY A 261 9.26 -20.33 -16.24
N GLU A 262 9.13 -21.30 -15.32
CA GLU A 262 7.84 -21.70 -14.73
C GLU A 262 7.08 -20.51 -14.10
N ASN A 263 7.80 -19.41 -13.84
CA ASN A 263 7.32 -18.19 -13.20
C ASN A 263 6.96 -17.07 -14.20
N ALA A 264 6.70 -17.39 -15.47
CA ALA A 264 6.45 -16.39 -16.51
C ALA A 264 4.97 -15.97 -16.65
N GLN A 265 4.08 -16.55 -15.84
CA GLN A 265 2.65 -16.24 -15.83
C GLN A 265 2.28 -15.57 -14.51
N PHE A 266 1.75 -14.36 -14.56
CA PHE A 266 1.00 -13.78 -13.44
C PHE A 266 -0.47 -14.13 -13.66
N ASN A 267 -1.31 -14.14 -12.63
CA ASN A 267 -2.76 -14.18 -12.76
C ASN A 267 -3.31 -13.16 -11.78
N ILE A 268 -4.22 -12.32 -12.27
CA ILE A 268 -5.01 -11.46 -11.39
C ILE A 268 -6.00 -12.37 -10.64
N LEU A 269 -6.07 -12.18 -9.32
CA LEU A 269 -7.04 -12.91 -8.50
C LEU A 269 -8.46 -12.44 -8.83
N PRO A 270 -9.46 -13.32 -8.79
CA PRO A 270 -10.86 -12.88 -8.85
C PRO A 270 -11.16 -11.84 -7.76
N GLU A 271 -11.88 -10.77 -8.10
CA GLU A 271 -12.17 -9.64 -7.20
C GLU A 271 -12.78 -10.11 -5.87
N GLU A 272 -13.79 -10.96 -5.92
CA GLU A 272 -14.45 -11.52 -4.73
C GLU A 272 -13.46 -12.24 -3.79
N PHE A 273 -12.52 -12.98 -4.37
CA PHE A 273 -11.50 -13.72 -3.62
C PHE A 273 -10.48 -12.77 -2.99
N ASN A 274 -10.02 -11.78 -3.76
CA ASN A 274 -9.06 -10.80 -3.28
C ASN A 274 -9.68 -9.95 -2.16
N GLU A 275 -10.92 -9.48 -2.33
CA GLU A 275 -11.64 -8.72 -1.31
C GLU A 275 -11.89 -9.52 -0.03
N ALA A 276 -12.24 -10.81 -0.13
CA ALA A 276 -12.44 -11.67 1.03
C ALA A 276 -11.16 -11.80 1.88
N ILE A 277 -10.02 -12.10 1.24
CA ILE A 277 -8.73 -12.18 1.96
C ILE A 277 -8.36 -10.81 2.51
N GLU A 278 -8.48 -9.75 1.72
CA GLU A 278 -8.12 -8.41 2.13
C GLU A 278 -8.89 -7.98 3.38
N ASN A 279 -10.20 -8.14 3.38
CA ASN A 279 -11.06 -7.79 4.51
C ASN A 279 -10.72 -8.63 5.75
N TYR A 280 -10.47 -9.93 5.57
CA TYR A 280 -10.06 -10.80 6.65
C TYR A 280 -8.73 -10.36 7.28
N VAL A 281 -7.68 -10.23 6.46
CA VAL A 281 -6.33 -9.86 6.89
C VAL A 281 -6.34 -8.48 7.55
N PHE A 282 -7.11 -7.54 6.99
CA PHE A 282 -7.27 -6.22 7.59
C PHE A 282 -7.90 -6.30 8.99
N GLN A 283 -8.98 -7.06 9.17
CA GLN A 283 -9.65 -7.22 10.47
C GLN A 283 -8.74 -7.85 11.53
N ILE A 284 -8.03 -8.94 11.18
CA ILE A 284 -7.11 -9.57 12.14
C ILE A 284 -5.92 -8.66 12.47
N THR A 285 -5.43 -7.89 11.49
CA THR A 285 -4.32 -6.94 11.71
C THR A 285 -4.74 -5.81 12.64
N VAL A 286 -5.93 -5.22 12.44
CA VAL A 286 -6.49 -4.21 13.34
C VAL A 286 -6.65 -4.76 14.75
N SER A 287 -7.22 -5.97 14.89
CA SER A 287 -7.42 -6.62 16.18
C SER A 287 -6.10 -6.87 16.91
N MET A 288 -5.09 -7.38 16.20
CA MET A 288 -3.75 -7.61 16.75
C MET A 288 -3.09 -6.32 17.25
N ARG A 289 -3.24 -5.21 16.53
CA ARG A 289 -2.68 -3.92 16.96
C ARG A 289 -3.39 -3.34 18.17
N THR A 290 -4.71 -3.44 18.21
CA THR A 290 -5.49 -3.00 19.39
C THR A 290 -5.01 -3.76 20.62
N LEU A 291 -4.85 -5.08 20.51
CA LEU A 291 -4.33 -5.92 21.59
C LEU A 291 -2.88 -5.55 21.96
N GLU A 292 -2.00 -5.33 20.97
CA GLU A 292 -0.61 -4.91 21.21
C GLU A 292 -0.53 -3.58 21.96
N ASN A 293 -1.35 -2.60 21.59
CA ASN A 293 -1.41 -1.30 22.26
C ASN A 293 -1.85 -1.45 23.72
N SER A 294 -2.89 -2.26 23.99
CA SER A 294 -3.33 -2.53 25.37
C SER A 294 -2.26 -3.24 26.21
N MET A 295 -1.53 -4.18 25.60
CA MET A 295 -0.46 -4.94 26.27
C MET A 295 0.78 -4.10 26.57
N THR A 296 1.15 -3.17 25.68
CA THR A 296 2.41 -2.42 25.78
C THR A 296 2.27 -1.09 26.52
N ARG A 297 1.13 -0.41 26.38
CA ARG A 297 0.93 0.94 26.93
C ARG A 297 0.10 0.94 28.20
N ASP A 298 -0.96 0.14 28.23
CA ASP A 298 -1.95 0.25 29.28
C ASP A 298 -1.60 -0.71 30.43
N MET A 299 -1.30 -1.97 30.13
CA MET A 299 -1.01 -3.02 31.13
C MET A 299 0.15 -2.72 32.11
N PRO A 300 1.32 -2.19 31.70
CA PRO A 300 2.40 -1.90 32.64
C PRO A 300 2.03 -0.88 33.73
N ASN A 301 1.07 0.01 33.44
CA ASN A 301 0.62 1.04 34.38
C ASN A 301 -0.39 0.52 35.41
N PHE A 302 -1.03 -0.64 35.16
CA PHE A 302 -2.07 -1.20 36.04
C PHE A 302 -1.55 -2.23 37.04
N LEU A 303 -0.31 -2.71 36.90
CA LEU A 303 0.15 -3.89 37.63
C LEU A 303 1.19 -3.56 38.70
N CYS A 304 0.75 -3.57 39.97
CA CYS A 304 1.63 -3.64 41.14
C CYS A 304 2.30 -5.03 41.24
N GLU A 305 3.41 -5.13 41.99
CA GLU A 305 4.28 -6.34 42.10
C GLU A 305 3.55 -7.67 42.36
N HIS A 306 2.36 -7.66 42.97
CA HIS A 306 1.56 -8.85 43.24
C HIS A 306 0.98 -9.57 42.00
N LEU A 307 0.99 -8.95 40.82
CA LEU A 307 0.42 -9.54 39.60
C LEU A 307 1.47 -10.12 38.63
N LYS A 308 2.75 -10.18 39.03
CA LYS A 308 3.87 -10.62 38.18
C LYS A 308 3.70 -12.01 37.57
N ARG A 309 3.10 -12.98 38.29
CA ARG A 309 2.80 -14.31 37.74
C ARG A 309 1.67 -14.30 36.71
N GLN A 310 0.62 -13.51 36.94
CA GLN A 310 -0.47 -13.36 35.97
C GLN A 310 0.01 -12.63 34.72
N PHE A 311 0.90 -11.65 34.88
CA PHE A 311 1.56 -10.95 33.78
C PHE A 311 2.36 -11.91 32.89
N ASN A 312 3.21 -12.78 33.48
CA ASN A 312 3.96 -13.76 32.71
C ASN A 312 3.05 -14.72 31.91
N ASN A 313 1.89 -15.10 32.47
CA ASN A 313 0.91 -15.93 31.77
C ASN A 313 0.28 -15.16 30.59
N ILE A 314 -0.11 -13.91 30.80
CA ILE A 314 -0.67 -13.03 29.78
C ILE A 314 0.36 -12.76 28.67
N GLU A 315 1.63 -12.53 29.02
CA GLU A 315 2.73 -12.37 28.06
C GLU A 315 2.95 -13.64 27.23
N THR A 316 2.90 -14.82 27.87
CA THR A 316 3.01 -16.11 27.17
C THR A 316 1.86 -16.33 26.20
N GLN A 317 0.62 -16.04 26.61
CA GLN A 317 -0.56 -16.12 25.74
C GLN A 317 -0.47 -15.14 24.58
N TRP A 318 0.03 -13.93 24.84
CA TRP A 318 0.27 -12.92 23.80
C TRP A 318 1.30 -13.38 22.77
N LEU A 319 2.39 -14.01 23.19
CA LEU A 319 3.38 -14.58 22.28
C LEU A 319 2.78 -15.71 21.42
N ASP A 320 1.92 -16.56 21.99
CA ASP A 320 1.21 -17.59 21.23
C ASP A 320 0.24 -16.99 20.19
N VAL A 321 -0.50 -15.95 20.56
CA VAL A 321 -1.38 -15.20 19.64
C VAL A 321 -0.57 -14.55 18.51
N LYS A 322 0.57 -13.91 18.81
CA LYS A 322 1.49 -13.38 17.80
C LYS A 322 1.97 -14.47 16.84
N LYS A 323 2.37 -15.62 17.35
CA LYS A 323 2.82 -16.76 16.54
C LYS A 323 1.72 -17.27 15.61
N LYS A 324 0.49 -17.44 16.13
CA LYS A 324 -0.67 -17.85 15.33
C LYS A 324 -0.98 -16.84 14.22
N PHE A 325 -0.93 -15.55 14.54
CA PHE A 325 -1.11 -14.48 13.55
C PHE A 325 -0.04 -14.53 12.46
N THR A 326 1.25 -14.63 12.81
CA THR A 326 2.34 -14.74 11.83
C THR A 326 2.16 -15.95 10.92
N ASN A 327 1.86 -17.13 11.48
CA ASN A 327 1.62 -18.34 10.70
C ASN A 327 0.44 -18.19 9.73
N GLU A 328 -0.62 -17.49 10.15
CA GLU A 328 -1.80 -17.27 9.31
C GLU A 328 -1.49 -16.31 8.14
N ILE A 329 -0.74 -15.24 8.39
CA ILE A 329 -0.25 -14.33 7.35
C ILE A 329 0.65 -15.07 6.35
N GLU A 330 1.57 -15.92 6.82
CA GLU A 330 2.44 -16.73 5.95
C GLU A 330 1.63 -17.72 5.11
N ARG A 331 0.65 -18.39 5.72
CA ARG A 331 -0.24 -19.34 5.04
C ARG A 331 -1.02 -18.66 3.92
N LEU A 332 -1.66 -17.53 4.20
CA LEU A 332 -2.39 -16.75 3.20
C LEU A 332 -1.45 -16.19 2.13
N SER A 333 -0.24 -15.80 2.51
CA SER A 333 0.75 -15.33 1.55
C SER A 333 1.11 -16.40 0.54
N LYS A 334 1.37 -17.62 1.02
CA LYS A 334 1.65 -18.77 0.16
C LYS A 334 0.48 -19.06 -0.78
N LEU A 335 -0.74 -19.02 -0.26
CA LEU A 335 -1.95 -19.25 -1.04
C LEU A 335 -2.09 -18.24 -2.18
N VAL A 336 -1.90 -16.95 -1.91
CA VAL A 336 -1.97 -15.88 -2.92
C VAL A 336 -0.90 -16.06 -3.99
N VAL A 337 0.34 -16.38 -3.61
CA VAL A 337 1.43 -16.65 -4.55
C VAL A 337 1.14 -17.87 -5.43
N GLU A 338 0.62 -18.97 -4.86
CA GLU A 338 0.24 -20.17 -5.62
C GLU A 338 -0.85 -19.89 -6.68
N ASN A 339 -1.83 -19.04 -6.36
CA ASN A 339 -2.89 -18.67 -7.30
C ASN A 339 -2.39 -17.72 -8.38
N ARG A 340 -1.63 -16.69 -8.00
CA ARG A 340 -1.04 -15.74 -8.96
C ARG A 340 -0.07 -16.43 -9.92
N SER A 341 0.53 -17.57 -9.54
CA SER A 341 1.46 -18.34 -10.38
C SER A 341 0.82 -19.50 -11.16
N SER A 342 -0.51 -19.60 -11.20
CA SER A 342 -1.24 -20.72 -11.84
C SER A 342 -0.96 -22.11 -11.24
N ARG A 343 -0.31 -22.22 -10.07
CA ARG A 343 0.06 -23.51 -9.46
C ARG A 343 -1.11 -24.20 -8.76
N THR A 344 -2.21 -23.48 -8.53
CA THR A 344 -3.45 -23.99 -7.93
C THR A 344 -4.66 -23.39 -8.62
N ASN A 345 -5.71 -24.20 -8.81
CA ASN A 345 -6.95 -23.76 -9.43
C ASN A 345 -7.83 -22.98 -8.43
N ASN A 346 -8.45 -21.86 -8.85
CA ASN A 346 -9.20 -20.94 -7.98
C ASN A 346 -10.30 -21.64 -7.14
N PHE A 347 -10.91 -22.71 -7.67
CA PHE A 347 -11.92 -23.51 -6.97
C PHE A 347 -11.38 -24.26 -5.74
N THR A 348 -10.16 -24.82 -5.84
CA THR A 348 -9.48 -25.49 -4.72
C THR A 348 -9.10 -24.50 -3.63
N THR A 349 -8.78 -23.27 -4.03
CA THR A 349 -8.40 -22.16 -3.16
C THR A 349 -9.60 -21.58 -2.41
N HIS A 350 -10.74 -21.40 -3.09
CA HIS A 350 -11.98 -20.93 -2.48
C HIS A 350 -12.46 -21.90 -1.38
N ASN A 351 -12.47 -23.21 -1.65
CA ASN A 351 -12.78 -24.22 -0.63
C ASN A 351 -11.81 -24.21 0.57
N ARG A 352 -10.53 -23.88 0.37
CA ARG A 352 -9.55 -23.74 1.46
C ARG A 352 -9.77 -22.50 2.33
N LEU A 353 -10.39 -21.44 1.81
CA LEU A 353 -10.80 -20.28 2.61
C LEU A 353 -12.11 -20.55 3.35
N TYR A 354 -13.12 -21.08 2.67
CA TYR A 354 -14.45 -21.33 3.26
C TYR A 354 -14.46 -22.42 4.35
N ASN A 355 -13.67 -23.49 4.18
CA ASN A 355 -13.50 -24.49 5.24
C ASN A 355 -12.83 -23.89 6.50
N ASN A 356 -12.15 -22.75 6.38
CA ASN A 356 -11.54 -22.03 7.50
C ASN A 356 -12.43 -20.89 8.05
N GLU A 357 -13.31 -20.29 7.25
CA GLU A 357 -14.38 -19.41 7.79
C GLU A 357 -15.30 -20.17 8.76
N GLN A 358 -15.55 -21.46 8.51
CA GLN A 358 -16.23 -22.33 9.49
C GLN A 358 -15.44 -22.50 10.79
N MET A 359 -14.10 -22.52 10.74
CA MET A 359 -13.25 -22.46 11.94
C MET A 359 -13.37 -21.11 12.67
N MET A 360 -13.58 -20.01 11.95
CA MET A 360 -13.71 -18.67 12.55
C MET A 360 -15.07 -18.39 13.20
N MET A 361 -16.16 -18.97 12.69
CA MET A 361 -17.43 -18.96 13.42
C MET A 361 -17.31 -19.73 14.74
N GLN A 362 -16.51 -20.79 14.80
CA GLN A 362 -16.26 -21.50 16.05
C GLN A 362 -15.43 -20.68 17.04
N THR A 363 -14.46 -19.87 16.59
CA THR A 363 -13.68 -19.01 17.50
C THR A 363 -14.51 -17.84 18.07
N ARG A 364 -15.47 -17.29 17.33
CA ARG A 364 -16.41 -16.27 17.83
C ARG A 364 -17.34 -16.79 18.93
N ILE A 365 -17.61 -18.10 18.98
CA ILE A 365 -18.40 -18.72 20.04
C ILE A 365 -17.57 -18.92 21.33
N TYR A 366 -16.23 -18.90 21.25
CA TYR A 366 -15.35 -19.13 22.41
C TYR A 366 -14.78 -17.86 23.05
N THR A 367 -14.99 -16.66 22.50
CA THR A 367 -14.54 -15.38 23.09
C THR A 367 -15.62 -14.62 23.87
N GLY A 368 -16.59 -15.33 24.44
CA GLY A 368 -17.31 -14.90 25.64
C GLY A 368 -18.22 -13.67 25.51
N GLU A 369 -19.48 -13.92 25.16
CA GLU A 369 -20.57 -13.35 25.96
C GLU A 369 -20.42 -13.90 27.39
N GLY A 370 -19.83 -13.13 28.29
CA GLY A 370 -19.67 -13.61 29.66
C GLY A 370 -18.64 -12.90 30.53
N PHE A 371 -18.63 -11.58 30.57
CA PHE A 371 -18.17 -10.85 31.76
C PHE A 371 -19.00 -9.58 31.94
N ASN A 372 -20.18 -9.74 32.54
CA ASN A 372 -20.78 -8.70 33.36
C ASN A 372 -20.22 -8.87 34.77
N ILE A 373 -19.37 -7.93 35.19
CA ILE A 373 -19.23 -7.52 36.60
C ILE A 373 -19.23 -6.00 36.60
#